data_AF-A0A2N3BPR8-F1
#
_entry.id   AF-A0A2N3BPR8-F1
#
_cell.length_a   1.000
_cell.length_b   1.000
_cell.length_c   1.000
_cell.angle_alpha   90.00
_cell.angle_beta   90.00
_cell.angle_gamma   90.00
#
_symmetry.space_group_name_H-M   'P 1'
#
loop_
_entity.id
_entity.type
_entity.pdbx_description
1 polymer ?
#
loop_
_entity_poly.entity_id
_entity_poly.type
_entity_poly.pdbx_seq_one_letter_code
_entity_poly.pdbx_strand_id
1 'polypeptide(L)'
;MRLVALVLALVLATPVFAERRAVVIENPAASPAALGPALESRGFAVFGGAGLSAAAMRAALARLLADGAPAERIVVVLAGQFVHSDAGAWYLGQGVQPGTQSIATIGGGAIDLASVYLIAALAPAGAVVVLAEEEVAAAGTGLAPGVGALADIPQGITVIRGPKAEVAQFLDRDLLRPGATLHAALAARPRLEAAGLLLPGLAFIPAGEAPQPPVDAIAAAEARDWAAARRVDTTAAYDAFLAAWPAGQNAAAARAAR
;
A
#
# COMPACT_ATOMS: atom_id res chain seq x y z
N MET A 1 34.08 50.71 2.37
CA MET A 1 34.26 49.34 2.94
C MET A 1 32.99 49.00 3.71
N ARG A 2 32.13 48.12 3.15
CA ARG A 2 31.71 46.81 3.71
C ARG A 2 31.02 46.93 5.08
N LEU A 3 29.78 46.47 5.28
CA LEU A 3 29.28 45.11 5.05
C LEU A 3 27.79 45.09 4.63
N VAL A 4 27.48 44.26 3.64
CA VAL A 4 26.14 43.75 3.36
C VAL A 4 25.93 42.53 4.26
N ALA A 5 24.89 42.54 5.10
CA ALA A 5 24.51 41.40 5.92
C ALA A 5 23.67 40.43 5.06
N LEU A 6 24.28 39.31 4.69
CA LEU A 6 23.63 38.19 4.02
C LEU A 6 22.88 37.37 5.09
N VAL A 7 21.56 37.51 5.14
CA VAL A 7 20.71 36.62 5.95
C VAL A 7 20.54 35.33 5.17
N LEU A 8 21.27 34.30 5.60
CA LEU A 8 21.16 32.94 5.09
C LEU A 8 19.84 32.35 5.62
N ALA A 9 18.80 32.33 4.79
CA ALA A 9 17.56 31.62 5.09
C ALA A 9 17.85 30.11 5.06
N LEU A 10 18.02 29.52 6.25
CA LEU A 10 18.13 28.08 6.43
C LEU A 10 16.76 27.46 6.14
N VAL A 11 16.54 27.01 4.91
CA VAL A 11 15.42 26.14 4.57
C VAL A 11 15.68 24.83 5.31
N LEU A 12 15.02 24.64 6.46
CA LEU A 12 14.88 23.34 7.09
C LEU A 12 14.09 22.48 6.10
N ALA A 13 14.81 21.73 5.26
CA ALA A 13 14.24 20.63 4.50
C ALA A 13 13.66 19.66 5.53
N THR A 14 12.34 19.73 5.74
CA THR A 14 11.62 18.64 6.38
C THR A 14 12.03 17.37 5.66
N PRO A 15 12.52 16.32 6.35
CA PRO A 15 12.76 15.06 5.67
C PRO A 15 11.43 14.68 5.04
N VAL A 16 11.37 14.72 3.70
CA VAL A 16 10.29 14.09 2.96
C VAL A 16 10.46 12.62 3.29
N PHE A 17 9.73 12.14 4.28
CA PHE A 17 9.65 10.71 4.52
C PHE A 17 9.21 10.10 3.21
N ALA A 18 10.03 9.18 2.68
CA ALA A 18 9.72 8.33 1.54
C ALA A 18 8.25 7.89 1.61
N GLU A 19 7.35 8.50 0.83
CA GLU A 19 5.93 8.19 0.94
C GLU A 19 5.70 6.76 0.46
N ARG A 20 5.32 5.87 1.39
CA ARG A 20 4.96 4.49 1.11
C ARG A 20 3.46 4.41 1.01
N ARG A 21 2.96 3.91 -0.12
CA ARG A 21 1.51 3.79 -0.36
C ARG A 21 1.16 2.35 -0.66
N ALA A 22 0.03 1.91 -0.15
CA ALA A 22 -0.48 0.57 -0.41
C ALA A 22 -1.95 0.59 -0.79
N VAL A 23 -2.35 -0.30 -1.67
CA VAL A 23 -3.75 -0.62 -1.95
C VAL A 23 -3.98 -2.07 -1.60
N VAL A 24 -4.94 -2.34 -0.72
CA VAL A 24 -5.35 -3.69 -0.35
C VAL A 24 -6.84 -3.83 -0.67
N ILE A 25 -7.17 -4.77 -1.56
CA ILE A 25 -8.55 -5.00 -1.98
C ILE A 25 -8.87 -6.49 -1.86
N GLU A 26 -9.94 -6.81 -1.16
CA GLU A 26 -10.42 -8.18 -0.99
C GLU A 26 -11.86 -8.35 -1.52
N ASN A 27 -12.04 -9.16 -2.56
CA ASN A 27 -13.34 -9.44 -3.15
C ASN A 27 -13.57 -10.96 -3.32
N PRO A 28 -14.76 -11.49 -2.98
CA PRO A 28 -15.86 -10.79 -2.34
C PRO A 28 -15.51 -10.35 -0.91
N ALA A 29 -16.39 -9.56 -0.29
CA ALA A 29 -16.23 -9.19 1.12
C ALA A 29 -16.07 -10.45 2.00
N ALA A 30 -14.85 -10.76 2.39
CA ALA A 30 -14.54 -11.71 3.46
C ALA A 30 -14.17 -10.93 4.73
N SER A 31 -13.93 -11.65 5.84
CA SER A 31 -13.52 -11.08 7.14
C SER A 31 -12.48 -9.97 6.98
N PRO A 32 -12.47 -8.95 7.88
CA PRO A 32 -11.61 -7.79 7.73
C PRO A 32 -10.15 -8.21 7.52
N ALA A 33 -9.60 -7.78 6.38
CA ALA A 33 -8.24 -8.03 5.94
C ALA A 33 -7.25 -7.68 7.06
N ALA A 34 -6.62 -8.68 7.68
CA ALA A 34 -5.58 -8.47 8.69
C ALA A 34 -4.33 -7.75 8.13
N LEU A 35 -4.25 -7.60 6.81
CA LEU A 35 -3.09 -7.07 6.10
C LEU A 35 -2.98 -5.54 6.14
N GLY A 36 -4.10 -4.82 6.13
CA GLY A 36 -4.10 -3.35 6.17
C GLY A 36 -3.36 -2.81 7.40
N PRO A 37 -3.77 -3.21 8.62
CA PRO A 37 -3.07 -2.82 9.85
C PRO A 37 -1.60 -3.23 9.89
N ALA A 38 -1.24 -4.37 9.29
CA ALA A 38 0.14 -4.84 9.25
C ALA A 38 1.02 -3.94 8.36
N LEU A 39 0.51 -3.49 7.21
CA LEU A 39 1.20 -2.53 6.34
C LEU A 39 1.26 -1.13 6.97
N GLU A 40 0.19 -0.67 7.62
CA GLU A 40 0.15 0.60 8.36
C GLU A 40 1.21 0.66 9.46
N SER A 41 1.41 -0.45 10.19
CA SER A 41 2.48 -0.56 11.21
C SER A 41 3.90 -0.45 10.64
N ARG A 42 4.05 -0.47 9.31
CA ARG A 42 5.31 -0.31 8.56
C ARG A 42 5.39 1.00 7.79
N GLY A 43 4.51 1.95 8.13
CA GLY A 43 4.52 3.30 7.57
C GLY A 43 3.88 3.42 6.19
N PHE A 44 3.14 2.40 5.73
CA PHE A 44 2.35 2.54 4.50
C PHE A 44 1.06 3.31 4.78
N ALA A 45 0.76 4.29 3.94
CA ALA A 45 -0.60 4.80 3.80
C ALA A 45 -1.43 3.77 3.01
N VAL A 46 -2.34 3.06 3.68
CA VAL A 46 -3.14 1.99 3.08
C VAL A 46 -4.49 2.54 2.61
N PHE A 47 -4.88 2.17 1.39
CA PHE A 47 -6.18 2.44 0.80
C PHE A 47 -6.87 1.13 0.41
N GLY A 48 -8.19 1.18 0.22
CA GLY A 48 -8.98 0.03 -0.21
C GLY A 48 -9.81 -0.56 0.93
N GLY A 49 -10.05 -1.86 0.89
CA GLY A 49 -10.97 -2.56 1.77
C GLY A 49 -11.55 -3.82 1.14
N ALA A 50 -12.60 -4.35 1.74
CA ALA A 50 -13.27 -5.56 1.28
C ALA A 50 -14.61 -5.25 0.57
N GLY A 51 -15.02 -6.08 -0.38
CA GLY A 51 -16.32 -5.96 -1.04
C GLY A 51 -16.49 -4.73 -1.91
N LEU A 52 -15.41 -4.31 -2.58
CA LEU A 52 -15.41 -3.09 -3.38
C LEU A 52 -15.96 -3.35 -4.79
N SER A 53 -16.86 -2.47 -5.24
CA SER A 53 -17.29 -2.42 -6.64
C SER A 53 -16.13 -1.97 -7.57
N ALA A 54 -16.26 -2.20 -8.87
CA ALA A 54 -15.28 -1.74 -9.87
C ALA A 54 -14.95 -0.25 -9.73
N ALA A 55 -15.96 0.59 -9.55
CA ALA A 55 -15.77 2.03 -9.37
C ALA A 55 -14.99 2.36 -8.09
N ALA A 56 -15.31 1.69 -6.97
CA ALA A 56 -14.61 1.89 -5.70
C ALA A 56 -13.14 1.41 -5.76
N MET A 57 -12.87 0.30 -6.44
CA MET A 57 -11.51 -0.18 -6.67
C MET A 57 -10.67 0.80 -7.51
N ARG A 58 -11.24 1.36 -8.59
CA ARG A 58 -10.57 2.41 -9.38
C ARG A 58 -10.26 3.64 -8.53
N ALA A 59 -11.21 4.05 -7.69
CA ALA A 59 -11.00 5.17 -6.78
C ALA A 59 -9.88 4.90 -5.77
N ALA A 60 -9.77 3.68 -5.24
CA ALA A 60 -8.67 3.28 -4.36
C ALA A 60 -7.31 3.29 -5.07
N LEU A 61 -7.24 2.72 -6.29
CA LEU A 61 -6.01 2.75 -7.11
C LEU A 61 -5.61 4.18 -7.48
N ALA A 62 -6.57 5.05 -7.78
CA ALA A 62 -6.31 6.47 -8.07
C ALA A 62 -5.69 7.20 -6.87
N ARG A 63 -5.85 6.72 -5.63
CA ARG A 63 -5.16 7.31 -4.47
C ARG A 63 -3.65 7.08 -4.49
N LEU A 64 -3.16 6.05 -5.19
CA LEU A 64 -1.72 5.90 -5.42
C LEU A 64 -1.16 7.07 -6.25
N LEU A 65 -1.99 7.63 -7.13
CA LEU A 65 -1.67 8.74 -8.04
C LEU A 65 -2.00 10.12 -7.46
N ALA A 66 -2.53 10.21 -6.24
CA ALA A 66 -3.00 11.47 -5.67
C ALA A 66 -1.87 12.52 -5.59
N ASP A 67 -2.24 13.78 -5.81
CA ASP A 67 -1.36 14.95 -5.91
C ASP A 67 -0.32 15.01 -4.78
N GLY A 68 0.95 15.21 -5.14
CA GLY A 68 2.08 15.20 -4.22
C GLY A 68 3.36 14.65 -4.87
N ALA A 69 4.38 14.36 -4.06
CA ALA A 69 5.54 13.61 -4.54
C ALA A 69 5.12 12.17 -4.92
N PRO A 70 5.68 11.58 -5.99
CA PRO A 70 5.41 10.18 -6.31
C PRO A 70 5.79 9.29 -5.12
N ALA A 71 4.95 8.30 -4.83
CA ALA A 71 5.25 7.32 -3.78
C ALA A 71 6.57 6.62 -4.11
N GLU A 72 7.49 6.60 -3.16
CA GLU A 72 8.80 5.97 -3.37
C GLU A 72 8.64 4.47 -3.59
N ARG A 73 7.71 3.85 -2.85
CA ARG A 73 7.43 2.41 -2.87
C ARG A 73 5.93 2.16 -2.85
N ILE A 74 5.47 1.26 -3.71
CA ILE A 74 4.06 0.87 -3.81
C ILE A 74 3.88 -0.62 -3.48
N VAL A 75 2.84 -0.93 -2.72
CA VAL A 75 2.31 -2.30 -2.56
C VAL A 75 0.89 -2.34 -3.08
N VAL A 76 0.57 -3.27 -3.98
CA VAL A 76 -0.81 -3.56 -4.36
C VAL A 76 -1.12 -5.00 -4.02
N VAL A 77 -2.19 -5.24 -3.27
CA VAL A 77 -2.67 -6.58 -2.92
C VAL A 77 -4.10 -6.70 -3.39
N LEU A 78 -4.34 -7.63 -4.32
CA LEU A 78 -5.65 -7.98 -4.83
C LEU A 78 -5.93 -9.42 -4.43
N ALA A 79 -6.92 -9.66 -3.57
CA ALA A 79 -7.24 -10.97 -3.05
C ALA A 79 -8.67 -11.36 -3.40
N GLY A 80 -8.82 -12.30 -4.33
CA GLY A 80 -10.13 -12.67 -4.83
C GLY A 80 -10.10 -13.40 -6.16
N GLN A 81 -11.16 -13.18 -6.93
CA GLN A 81 -11.40 -13.85 -8.19
C GLN A 81 -10.80 -13.09 -9.36
N PHE A 82 -10.16 -13.85 -10.25
CA PHE A 82 -9.55 -13.35 -11.48
C PHE A 82 -10.08 -14.13 -12.68
N VAL A 83 -10.12 -13.45 -13.81
CA VAL A 83 -10.37 -14.05 -15.13
C VAL A 83 -9.40 -13.47 -16.14
N HIS A 84 -9.11 -14.20 -17.20
CA HIS A 84 -8.23 -13.74 -18.26
C HIS A 84 -8.70 -14.18 -19.64
N SER A 85 -8.10 -13.59 -20.66
CA SER A 85 -8.15 -14.01 -22.06
C SER A 85 -6.82 -13.65 -22.71
N ASP A 86 -6.68 -13.89 -24.01
CA ASP A 86 -5.50 -13.48 -24.77
C ASP A 86 -5.31 -11.95 -24.79
N ALA A 87 -6.36 -11.17 -24.47
CA ALA A 87 -6.30 -9.72 -24.43
C ALA A 87 -5.83 -9.15 -23.08
N GLY A 88 -5.81 -9.95 -22.02
CA GLY A 88 -5.39 -9.49 -20.70
C GLY A 88 -6.05 -10.25 -19.55
N ALA A 89 -5.86 -9.73 -18.34
CA ALA A 89 -6.37 -10.31 -17.11
C ALA A 89 -7.10 -9.27 -16.27
N TRP A 90 -8.16 -9.70 -15.60
CA TRP A 90 -9.05 -8.84 -14.84
C TRP A 90 -9.28 -9.36 -13.42
N TYR A 91 -9.27 -8.43 -12.47
CA TYR A 91 -9.68 -8.66 -11.09
C TYR A 91 -11.13 -8.24 -10.89
N LEU A 92 -11.96 -9.16 -10.38
CA LEU A 92 -13.41 -8.98 -10.32
C LEU A 92 -13.84 -8.08 -9.15
N GLY A 93 -14.79 -7.20 -9.44
CA GLY A 93 -15.45 -6.39 -8.43
C GLY A 93 -16.53 -7.14 -7.66
N GLN A 94 -16.89 -6.62 -6.50
CA GLN A 94 -18.02 -7.11 -5.73
C GLN A 94 -19.30 -7.14 -6.57
N GLY A 95 -20.03 -8.25 -6.48
CA GLY A 95 -21.30 -8.47 -7.18
C GLY A 95 -21.16 -8.92 -8.64
N VAL A 96 -19.93 -9.01 -9.17
CA VAL A 96 -19.70 -9.62 -10.48
C VAL A 96 -19.67 -11.13 -10.33
N GLN A 97 -20.53 -11.81 -11.08
CA GLN A 97 -20.55 -13.27 -11.15
C GLN A 97 -19.64 -13.69 -12.33
N PRO A 98 -18.53 -14.41 -12.09
CA PRO A 98 -17.56 -14.70 -13.13
C PRO A 98 -18.21 -15.38 -14.36
N GLY A 99 -19.06 -16.40 -14.14
CA GLY A 99 -19.68 -17.17 -15.22
C GLY A 99 -20.70 -16.44 -16.08
N THR A 100 -21.11 -15.23 -15.72
CA THR A 100 -22.10 -14.44 -16.49
C THR A 100 -21.46 -13.37 -17.37
N GLN A 101 -20.15 -13.15 -17.24
CA GLN A 101 -19.45 -12.13 -18.00
C GLN A 101 -19.01 -12.64 -19.38
N SER A 102 -18.62 -11.71 -20.24
CA SER A 102 -17.93 -11.99 -21.49
C SER A 102 -16.78 -11.01 -21.68
N ILE A 103 -15.88 -11.31 -22.61
CA ILE A 103 -14.80 -10.39 -22.98
C ILE A 103 -15.30 -8.99 -23.36
N ALA A 104 -16.53 -8.86 -23.87
CA ALA A 104 -17.12 -7.57 -24.23
C ALA A 104 -17.68 -6.78 -23.03
N THR A 105 -18.03 -7.46 -21.93
CA THR A 105 -18.72 -6.84 -20.78
C THR A 105 -17.84 -6.73 -19.53
N ILE A 106 -16.76 -7.51 -19.45
CA ILE A 106 -15.92 -7.65 -18.24
C ILE A 106 -15.37 -6.31 -17.73
N GLY A 107 -15.04 -5.38 -18.63
CA GLY A 107 -14.51 -4.06 -18.27
C GLY A 107 -15.46 -3.20 -17.41
N GLY A 108 -16.77 -3.45 -17.44
CA GLY A 108 -17.73 -2.72 -16.60
C GLY A 108 -17.60 -3.05 -15.11
N GLY A 109 -17.40 -4.33 -14.79
CA GLY A 109 -17.41 -4.85 -13.43
C GLY A 109 -16.04 -5.20 -12.84
N ALA A 110 -14.97 -5.15 -13.63
CA ALA A 110 -13.64 -5.57 -13.21
C ALA A 110 -12.57 -4.50 -13.43
N ILE A 111 -11.38 -4.72 -12.86
CA ILE A 111 -10.18 -3.92 -13.09
C ILE A 111 -9.23 -4.72 -13.96
N ASP A 112 -8.75 -4.09 -15.02
CA ASP A 112 -7.67 -4.62 -15.85
C ASP A 112 -6.34 -4.57 -15.08
N LEU A 113 -5.67 -5.72 -14.97
CA LEU A 113 -4.37 -5.83 -14.31
C LEU A 113 -3.27 -5.04 -15.01
N ALA A 114 -3.36 -4.84 -16.33
CA ALA A 114 -2.41 -3.99 -17.04
C ALA A 114 -2.41 -2.57 -16.47
N SER A 115 -3.59 -2.03 -16.15
CA SER A 115 -3.71 -0.71 -15.50
C SER A 115 -3.09 -0.71 -14.10
N VAL A 116 -3.26 -1.79 -13.34
CA VAL A 116 -2.64 -1.94 -12.00
C VAL A 116 -1.12 -1.94 -12.10
N TYR A 117 -0.57 -2.69 -13.05
CA TYR A 117 0.87 -2.74 -13.28
C TYR A 117 1.42 -1.39 -13.70
N LEU A 118 0.76 -0.69 -14.64
CA LEU A 118 1.18 0.65 -15.06
C LEU A 118 1.20 1.66 -13.92
N ILE A 119 0.23 1.60 -13.00
CA ILE A 119 0.22 2.45 -11.80
C ILE A 119 1.39 2.08 -10.87
N ALA A 120 1.60 0.78 -10.64
CA ALA A 120 2.67 0.30 -9.76
C ALA A 120 4.08 0.64 -10.30
N ALA A 121 4.27 0.62 -11.63
CA ALA A 121 5.54 0.98 -12.29
C ALA A 121 6.00 2.41 -12.03
N LEU A 122 5.11 3.31 -11.57
CA LEU A 122 5.45 4.70 -11.30
C LEU A 122 6.33 4.87 -10.05
N ALA A 123 6.44 3.84 -9.19
CA ALA A 123 7.23 3.89 -7.97
C ALA A 123 8.74 3.80 -8.26
N PRO A 124 9.55 4.84 -7.95
CA PRO A 124 10.98 4.86 -8.28
C PRO A 124 11.81 3.79 -7.57
N ALA A 125 11.48 3.44 -6.33
CA ALA A 125 12.18 2.41 -5.56
C ALA A 125 11.58 1.00 -5.75
N GLY A 126 10.66 0.87 -6.71
CA GLY A 126 10.02 -0.38 -7.09
C GLY A 126 8.67 -0.62 -6.41
N ALA A 127 7.93 -1.58 -6.97
CA ALA A 127 6.61 -1.96 -6.48
C ALA A 127 6.47 -3.47 -6.37
N VAL A 128 5.63 -3.90 -5.42
CA VAL A 128 5.22 -5.30 -5.28
C VAL A 128 3.72 -5.38 -5.50
N VAL A 129 3.31 -6.19 -6.47
CA VAL A 129 1.91 -6.51 -6.76
C VAL A 129 1.67 -7.96 -6.37
N VAL A 130 0.70 -8.19 -5.49
CA VAL A 130 0.37 -9.50 -4.96
C VAL A 130 -1.04 -9.88 -5.39
N LEU A 131 -1.17 -11.02 -6.06
CA LEU A 131 -2.40 -11.56 -6.60
C LEU A 131 -2.77 -12.83 -5.83
N ALA A 132 -3.63 -12.68 -4.83
CA ALA A 132 -4.14 -13.78 -4.02
C ALA A 132 -5.38 -14.39 -4.70
N GLU A 133 -5.19 -15.48 -5.42
CA GLU A 133 -6.23 -16.09 -6.24
C GLU A 133 -7.18 -16.95 -5.42
N GLU A 134 -8.47 -16.74 -5.65
CA GLU A 134 -9.56 -17.63 -5.27
C GLU A 134 -10.06 -18.37 -6.51
N GLU A 135 -10.44 -19.63 -6.32
CA GLU A 135 -10.86 -20.49 -7.41
C GLU A 135 -12.17 -20.02 -8.04
N VAL A 136 -12.24 -20.09 -9.37
CA VAL A 136 -13.41 -19.70 -10.17
C VAL A 136 -13.85 -20.89 -11.01
N ALA A 137 -15.07 -21.39 -10.78
CA ALA A 137 -15.59 -22.55 -11.47
C ALA A 137 -15.95 -22.29 -12.95
N ALA A 138 -16.38 -21.08 -13.29
CA ALA A 138 -16.72 -20.68 -14.66
C ALA A 138 -16.42 -19.19 -14.86
N ALA A 139 -15.66 -18.84 -15.90
CA ALA A 139 -15.20 -17.47 -16.15
C ALA A 139 -16.07 -16.66 -17.12
N GLY A 140 -17.00 -17.31 -17.82
CA GLY A 140 -17.85 -16.67 -18.82
C GLY A 140 -17.33 -16.81 -20.25
N THR A 141 -18.03 -16.18 -21.21
CA THR A 141 -17.80 -16.39 -22.65
C THR A 141 -16.54 -15.67 -23.13
N GLY A 142 -15.59 -16.42 -23.70
CA GLY A 142 -14.31 -15.87 -24.19
C GLY A 142 -13.35 -15.51 -23.06
N LEU A 143 -13.57 -16.04 -21.85
CA LEU A 143 -12.76 -15.83 -20.67
C LEU A 143 -12.38 -17.19 -20.06
N ALA A 144 -11.23 -17.24 -19.39
CA ALA A 144 -10.73 -18.37 -18.65
C ALA A 144 -10.49 -18.00 -17.17
N PRO A 145 -10.64 -18.95 -16.22
CA PRO A 145 -10.40 -18.70 -14.80
C PRO A 145 -8.96 -18.30 -14.48
N GLY A 146 -8.78 -17.47 -13.46
CA GLY A 146 -7.47 -17.07 -12.94
C GLY A 146 -6.79 -15.96 -13.74
N VAL A 147 -5.54 -15.66 -13.36
CA VAL A 147 -4.75 -14.56 -13.95
C VAL A 147 -4.14 -14.91 -15.31
N GLY A 148 -4.07 -16.20 -15.66
CA GLY A 148 -3.35 -16.66 -16.86
C GLY A 148 -1.83 -16.67 -16.65
N ALA A 149 -1.06 -16.55 -17.72
CA ALA A 149 0.40 -16.45 -17.63
C ALA A 149 0.81 -15.05 -17.15
N LEU A 150 1.83 -14.97 -16.29
CA LEU A 150 2.46 -13.70 -15.90
C LEU A 150 3.37 -13.18 -17.02
N ALA A 151 2.76 -12.67 -18.09
CA ALA A 151 3.44 -12.03 -19.20
C ALA A 151 3.43 -10.49 -19.05
N ASP A 152 4.32 -9.83 -19.79
CA ASP A 152 4.30 -8.37 -20.01
C ASP A 152 4.36 -7.50 -18.74
N ILE A 153 5.07 -7.97 -17.72
CA ILE A 153 5.27 -7.20 -16.48
C ILE A 153 6.24 -6.03 -16.73
N PRO A 154 5.84 -4.78 -16.45
CA PRO A 154 6.72 -3.62 -16.56
C PRO A 154 7.98 -3.71 -15.69
N GLN A 155 9.02 -2.99 -16.11
CA GLN A 155 10.26 -2.86 -15.34
C GLN A 155 9.99 -2.23 -13.96
N GLY A 156 10.72 -2.67 -12.94
CA GLY A 156 10.60 -2.14 -11.57
C GLY A 156 9.49 -2.77 -10.72
N ILE A 157 8.71 -3.71 -11.27
CA ILE A 157 7.64 -4.40 -10.55
C ILE A 157 8.02 -5.84 -10.24
N THR A 158 7.74 -6.28 -9.02
CA THR A 158 7.63 -7.71 -8.69
C THR A 158 6.14 -8.09 -8.64
N VAL A 159 5.72 -9.05 -9.45
CA VAL A 159 4.39 -9.64 -9.33
C VAL A 159 4.52 -10.99 -8.63
N ILE A 160 3.72 -11.22 -7.60
CA ILE A 160 3.65 -12.48 -6.86
C ILE A 160 2.21 -12.96 -6.92
N ARG A 161 2.00 -14.21 -7.30
CA ARG A 161 0.66 -14.81 -7.36
C ARG A 161 0.62 -16.18 -6.70
N GLY A 162 -0.58 -16.60 -6.32
CA GLY A 162 -0.84 -17.95 -5.86
C GLY A 162 -2.15 -18.03 -5.07
N PRO A 163 -2.45 -19.21 -4.50
CA PRO A 163 -3.67 -19.40 -3.73
C PRO A 163 -3.77 -18.40 -2.57
N LYS A 164 -4.95 -17.80 -2.36
CA LYS A 164 -5.19 -16.78 -1.32
C LYS A 164 -4.65 -17.19 0.07
N ALA A 165 -4.80 -18.45 0.46
CA ALA A 165 -4.29 -18.96 1.74
C ALA A 165 -2.76 -18.98 1.85
N GLU A 166 -2.05 -19.28 0.76
CA GLU A 166 -0.58 -19.30 0.71
C GLU A 166 -0.02 -17.88 0.72
N VAL A 167 -0.67 -16.99 -0.04
CA VAL A 167 -0.33 -15.57 -0.09
C VAL A 167 -0.53 -14.91 1.27
N ALA A 168 -1.64 -15.17 1.97
CA ALA A 168 -1.86 -14.64 3.31
C ALA A 168 -0.74 -15.02 4.28
N GLN A 169 -0.30 -16.28 4.25
CA GLN A 169 0.84 -16.72 5.05
C GLN A 169 2.16 -16.03 4.64
N PHE A 170 2.34 -15.70 3.37
CA PHE A 170 3.57 -15.06 2.84
C PHE A 170 3.66 -13.61 3.28
N LEU A 171 2.54 -12.91 3.20
CA LEU A 171 2.44 -11.53 3.62
C LEU A 171 2.75 -11.37 5.11
N ASP A 172 2.13 -12.22 5.94
CA ASP A 172 2.31 -12.22 7.39
C ASP A 172 3.74 -12.61 7.80
N ARG A 173 4.27 -13.70 7.25
CA ARG A 173 5.51 -14.30 7.74
C ARG A 173 6.77 -13.86 7.04
N ASP A 174 6.70 -13.26 5.85
CA ASP A 174 7.89 -13.03 5.04
C ASP A 174 7.96 -11.62 4.45
N LEU A 175 6.93 -11.16 3.74
CA LEU A 175 6.98 -9.87 3.02
C LEU A 175 7.25 -8.70 3.97
N LEU A 176 6.59 -8.72 5.12
CA LEU A 176 6.70 -7.65 6.11
C LEU A 176 7.89 -7.85 7.05
N ARG A 177 8.77 -8.83 6.87
CA ARG A 177 9.94 -8.97 7.75
C ARG A 177 11.07 -8.04 7.32
N PRO A 178 11.55 -7.14 8.21
CA PRO A 178 12.72 -6.32 7.90
C PRO A 178 13.92 -7.18 7.52
N GLY A 179 14.60 -6.82 6.44
CA GLY A 179 15.77 -7.53 5.94
C GLY A 179 15.49 -8.87 5.24
N ALA A 180 14.24 -9.33 5.18
CA ALA A 180 13.90 -10.52 4.40
C ALA A 180 13.94 -10.21 2.90
N THR A 181 14.59 -11.08 2.12
CA THR A 181 14.63 -10.94 0.66
C THR A 181 13.47 -11.70 0.03
N LEU A 182 12.84 -11.11 -0.99
CA LEU A 182 11.72 -11.73 -1.69
C LEU A 182 12.11 -13.07 -2.30
N HIS A 183 13.31 -13.15 -2.87
CA HIS A 183 13.83 -14.37 -3.48
C HIS A 183 13.90 -15.54 -2.49
N ALA A 184 14.45 -15.33 -1.29
CA ALA A 184 14.55 -16.38 -0.28
C ALA A 184 13.18 -16.79 0.26
N ALA A 185 12.28 -15.82 0.47
CA ALA A 185 10.92 -16.06 0.92
C ALA A 185 10.09 -16.88 -0.07
N LEU A 186 10.24 -16.61 -1.36
CA LEU A 186 9.55 -17.33 -2.43
C LEU A 186 10.13 -18.73 -2.67
N ALA A 187 11.44 -18.91 -2.53
CA ALA A 187 12.09 -20.22 -2.66
C ALA A 187 11.53 -21.26 -1.65
N ALA A 188 11.05 -20.81 -0.48
CA ALA A 188 10.43 -21.66 0.52
C ALA A 188 8.96 -22.03 0.20
N ARG A 189 8.37 -21.51 -0.88
CA ARG A 189 6.92 -21.55 -1.15
C ARG A 189 6.64 -21.91 -2.62
N PRO A 190 6.67 -23.20 -2.98
CA PRO A 190 6.54 -23.65 -4.38
C PRO A 190 5.15 -23.39 -4.99
N ARG A 191 4.14 -23.06 -4.18
CA ARG A 191 2.80 -22.67 -4.64
C ARG A 191 2.66 -21.19 -4.96
N LEU A 192 3.70 -20.40 -4.71
CA LEU A 192 3.76 -19.00 -5.10
C LEU A 192 4.65 -18.88 -6.34
N GLU A 193 4.10 -18.24 -7.35
CA GLU A 193 4.83 -17.87 -8.55
C GLU A 193 5.16 -16.39 -8.47
N ALA A 194 6.35 -16.01 -8.94
CA ALA A 194 6.74 -14.63 -9.02
C ALA A 194 7.44 -14.32 -10.34
N ALA A 195 7.22 -13.11 -10.83
CA ALA A 195 7.79 -12.64 -12.07
C ALA A 195 8.09 -11.12 -12.01
N GLY A 196 8.91 -10.64 -12.95
CA GLY A 196 9.44 -9.27 -12.95
C GLY A 196 10.74 -9.13 -12.16
N LEU A 197 10.87 -8.08 -11.35
CA LEU A 197 12.09 -7.71 -10.63
C LEU A 197 12.33 -8.59 -9.38
N LEU A 198 13.01 -9.73 -9.54
CA LEU A 198 13.42 -10.58 -8.42
C LEU A 198 14.94 -10.57 -8.26
N LEU A 199 15.43 -9.71 -7.37
CA LEU A 199 16.86 -9.62 -7.04
C LEU A 199 17.16 -10.39 -5.74
N PRO A 200 18.13 -11.33 -5.72
CA PRO A 200 18.42 -12.18 -4.55
C PRO A 200 18.72 -11.43 -3.24
N GLY A 201 19.29 -10.22 -3.34
CA GLY A 201 19.71 -9.41 -2.18
C GLY A 201 18.81 -8.22 -1.87
N LEU A 202 17.76 -7.96 -2.65
CA LEU A 202 16.89 -6.81 -2.41
C LEU A 202 15.83 -7.17 -1.36
N ALA A 203 15.98 -6.59 -0.17
CA ALA A 203 14.95 -6.66 0.86
C ALA A 203 13.80 -5.71 0.50
N PHE A 204 12.56 -6.15 0.67
CA PHE A 204 11.41 -5.29 0.42
C PHE A 204 11.24 -4.23 1.52
N ILE A 205 11.53 -4.59 2.76
CA ILE A 205 11.67 -3.67 3.89
C ILE A 205 13.14 -3.72 4.34
N PRO A 206 13.90 -2.60 4.27
CA PRO A 206 15.31 -2.58 4.68
C PRO A 206 15.53 -3.09 6.12
N ALA A 207 16.69 -3.70 6.35
CA ALA A 207 17.09 -4.12 7.70
C ALA A 207 17.36 -2.90 8.60
N GLY A 208 16.88 -2.93 9.85
CA GLY A 208 17.09 -1.86 10.83
C GLY A 208 15.98 -0.80 10.88
N GLU A 209 14.97 -0.90 10.02
CA GLU A 209 13.79 -0.04 10.10
C GLU A 209 12.81 -0.56 11.16
N ALA A 210 12.66 0.20 12.25
CA ALA A 210 11.70 -0.12 13.31
C ALA A 210 10.26 0.03 12.79
N PRO A 211 9.28 -0.75 13.31
CA PRO A 211 7.87 -0.51 13.03
C PRO A 211 7.51 0.95 13.31
N GLN A 212 6.89 1.61 12.32
CA GLN A 212 6.41 2.97 12.49
C GLN A 212 4.97 2.89 12.99
N PRO A 213 4.61 3.56 14.10
CA PRO A 213 3.23 3.58 14.55
C PRO A 213 2.33 4.15 13.43
N PRO A 214 1.12 3.58 13.21
CA PRO A 214 0.19 4.09 12.21
C PRO A 214 -0.07 5.59 12.37
N VAL A 215 -0.32 6.30 11.26
CA VAL A 215 -0.58 7.77 11.29
C VAL A 215 -1.76 8.10 12.21
N ASP A 216 -2.81 7.29 12.22
CA ASP A 216 -3.96 7.47 13.11
C ASP A 216 -3.61 7.26 14.58
N ALA A 217 -2.69 6.33 14.88
CA ALA A 217 -2.20 6.11 16.24
C ALA A 217 -1.35 7.30 16.72
N ILE A 218 -0.57 7.90 15.82
CA ILE A 218 0.19 9.13 16.07
C ILE A 218 -0.78 10.28 16.35
N ALA A 219 -1.81 10.47 15.51
CA ALA A 219 -2.82 11.51 15.70
C ALA A 219 -3.61 11.34 17.01
N ALA A 220 -3.98 10.10 17.36
CA ALA A 220 -4.68 9.79 18.60
C ALA A 220 -3.79 9.99 19.85
N ALA A 221 -2.49 9.70 19.75
CA ALA A 221 -1.53 9.96 20.81
C ALA A 221 -1.33 11.47 21.02
N GLU A 222 -1.13 12.22 19.94
CA GLU A 222 -1.03 13.69 20.00
C GLU A 222 -2.29 14.31 20.61
N ALA A 223 -3.48 13.90 20.18
CA ALA A 223 -4.75 14.43 20.69
C ALA A 223 -4.93 14.18 22.20
N ARG A 224 -4.47 13.02 22.70
CA ARG A 224 -4.49 12.68 24.12
C ARG A 224 -3.55 13.55 24.93
N ASP A 225 -2.32 13.73 24.45
CA ASP A 225 -1.31 14.54 25.12
C ASP A 225 -1.69 16.02 25.08
N TRP A 226 -2.29 16.48 23.99
CA TRP A 226 -2.85 17.82 23.88
C TRP A 226 -4.00 18.04 24.88
N ALA A 227 -4.92 17.08 25.00
CA ALA A 227 -6.00 17.15 25.99
C ALA A 227 -5.45 17.14 27.44
N ALA A 228 -4.35 16.42 27.69
CA ALA A 228 -3.67 16.44 28.98
C ALA A 228 -3.02 17.80 29.26
N ALA A 229 -2.31 18.37 28.27
CA ALA A 229 -1.69 19.69 28.39
C ALA A 229 -2.73 20.78 28.69
N ARG A 230 -3.86 20.78 27.96
CA ARG A 230 -4.97 21.72 28.22
C ARG A 230 -5.67 21.53 29.56
N ARG A 231 -5.67 20.31 30.13
CA ARG A 231 -6.24 20.09 31.47
C ARG A 231 -5.38 20.71 32.57
N VAL A 232 -4.07 20.68 32.38
CA VAL A 232 -3.11 21.23 33.35
C VAL A 232 -2.96 22.73 33.14
N ASP A 233 -2.99 23.19 31.90
CA ASP A 233 -3.01 24.60 31.48
C ASP A 233 -1.89 25.45 32.11
N THR A 234 -0.65 24.97 31.96
CA THR A 234 0.55 25.69 32.41
C THR A 234 1.60 25.71 31.31
N THR A 235 2.47 26.72 31.32
CA THR A 235 3.64 26.81 30.43
C THR A 235 4.44 25.51 30.40
N ALA A 236 4.70 24.91 31.58
CA ALA A 236 5.43 23.65 31.69
C ALA A 236 4.72 22.47 31.01
N ALA A 237 3.39 22.41 31.05
CA ALA A 237 2.60 21.37 30.39
C ALA A 237 2.61 21.54 28.86
N TYR A 238 2.55 22.78 28.37
CA TYR A 238 2.65 23.08 26.95
C TYR A 238 4.08 22.86 26.40
N ASP A 239 5.11 23.18 27.17
CA ASP A 239 6.50 22.89 26.80
C ASP A 239 6.78 21.38 26.76
N ALA A 240 6.23 20.61 27.72
CA ALA A 240 6.31 19.15 27.68
C ALA A 240 5.58 18.56 26.46
N PHE A 241 4.40 19.09 26.12
CA PHE A 241 3.69 18.72 24.91
C PHE A 241 4.51 19.05 23.65
N LEU A 242 5.11 20.25 23.57
CA LEU A 242 5.94 20.67 22.43
C LEU A 242 7.25 19.88 22.32
N ALA A 243 7.80 19.39 23.42
CA ALA A 243 8.95 18.50 23.41
C ALA A 243 8.61 17.12 22.81
N ALA A 244 7.41 16.60 23.09
CA ALA A 244 6.92 15.35 22.53
C ALA A 244 6.41 15.50 21.09
N TRP A 245 5.79 16.65 20.76
CA TRP A 245 5.08 16.92 19.51
C TRP A 245 5.51 18.24 18.84
N PRO A 246 6.80 18.43 18.49
CA PRO A 246 7.32 19.72 18.02
C PRO A 246 6.71 20.18 16.70
N ALA A 247 6.23 19.25 15.86
CA ALA A 247 5.58 19.52 14.58
C ALA A 247 4.13 18.98 14.51
N GLY A 248 3.53 18.67 15.66
CA GLY A 248 2.15 18.15 15.74
C GLY A 248 1.10 19.17 15.29
N GLN A 249 -0.10 18.70 14.97
CA GLN A 249 -1.24 19.53 14.56
C GLN A 249 -1.56 20.64 15.57
N ASN A 250 -1.40 20.36 16.87
CA ASN A 250 -1.68 21.30 17.95
C ASN A 250 -0.44 22.10 18.40
N ALA A 251 0.72 21.90 17.77
CA ALA A 251 1.96 22.57 18.18
C ALA A 251 1.90 24.10 18.03
N ALA A 252 1.16 24.61 17.04
CA ALA A 252 0.95 26.06 16.91
C ALA A 252 0.12 26.61 18.08
N ALA A 253 -0.95 25.90 18.46
CA ALA A 253 -1.80 26.28 19.59
C ALA A 253 -1.04 26.20 20.92
N ALA A 254 -0.24 25.15 21.14
CA ALA A 254 0.59 25.01 22.34
C ALA A 254 1.63 26.13 22.47
N ARG A 255 2.28 26.54 21.35
CA ARG A 255 3.23 27.67 21.37
C ARG A 255 2.57 29.01 21.71
N ALA A 256 1.30 29.18 21.38
CA ALA A 256 0.53 30.39 21.69
C ALA A 256 0.01 30.40 23.13
N ALA A 257 -0.15 29.23 23.75
CA ALA A 257 -0.71 29.06 25.09
C ALA A 257 0.34 28.95 26.21
N ARG A 258 1.63 28.82 25.86
CA ARG A 258 2.73 28.74 26.83
C ARG A 258 3.05 30.09 27.47
#